data_AF-A0A151F949-F1
#
_entry.id   AF-A0A151F949-F1
#
_cell.length_a   1.000
_cell.length_b   1.000
_cell.length_c   1.000
_cell.angle_alpha   90.00
_cell.angle_beta   90.00
_cell.angle_gamma   90.00
#
_symmetry.space_group_name_H-M   'P 1'
#
loop_
_entity.id
_entity.type
_entity.pdbx_description
1 polymer ?
#
loop_
_entity_poly.entity_id
_entity_poly.type
_entity_poly.pdbx_seq_one_letter_code
_entity_poly.pdbx_strand_id
1 'polypeptide(L)'
;MVTPLLVGRIPLIAAFLYLFFSPICHQLPERSFFLFGHQLPVCARCIGIYLGAFSGSFFARKNSPPPWVLVAAVVPMALDGGTQLVFRESTNVLRFVTGLIAGFVVVFYLYAAIASRK
;
A
#
# COMPACT_ATOMS: atom_id res chain seq x y z
N MET A 1 0.48 12.07 -0.41
CA MET A 1 1.35 11.73 -1.54
C MET A 1 1.68 12.99 -2.35
N VAL A 2 2.31 13.99 -1.72
CA VAL A 2 2.68 15.28 -2.34
C VAL A 2 4.15 15.36 -2.72
N THR A 3 4.93 14.30 -2.45
CA THR A 3 6.38 14.24 -2.70
C THR A 3 6.80 14.73 -4.09
N PRO A 4 6.11 14.37 -5.19
CA PRO A 4 6.43 14.86 -6.54
C PRO A 4 6.35 16.39 -6.69
N LEU A 5 5.42 17.03 -5.98
CA LEU A 5 5.29 18.49 -5.94
C LEU A 5 6.38 19.16 -5.08
N LEU A 6 6.93 18.41 -4.12
CA LEU A 6 7.95 18.89 -3.21
C LEU A 6 9.36 18.75 -3.79
N VAL A 7 9.60 17.86 -4.75
CA VAL A 7 10.92 17.70 -5.39
C VAL A 7 11.44 19.03 -5.95
N GLY A 8 10.59 19.80 -6.61
CA GLY A 8 10.96 21.10 -7.18
C GLY A 8 10.89 22.29 -6.22
N ARG A 9 10.39 22.11 -4.99
CA ARG A 9 10.22 23.22 -4.02
C ARG A 9 11.03 23.06 -2.75
N ILE A 10 11.05 21.86 -2.17
CA ILE A 10 11.71 21.56 -0.89
C ILE A 10 12.37 20.16 -0.99
N PRO A 11 13.57 20.07 -1.60
CA PRO A 11 14.20 18.78 -1.91
C PRO A 11 14.55 17.97 -0.65
N LEU A 12 14.82 18.63 0.47
CA LEU A 12 15.11 17.96 1.74
C LEU A 12 13.92 17.11 2.23
N ILE A 13 12.70 17.64 2.14
CA ILE A 13 11.49 16.90 2.54
C ILE A 13 11.27 15.74 1.58
N ALA A 14 11.49 15.94 0.28
CA ALA A 14 11.40 14.86 -0.68
C ALA A 14 12.39 13.74 -0.35
N ALA A 15 13.67 14.06 -0.12
CA ALA A 15 14.71 13.11 0.25
C ALA A 15 14.36 12.34 1.55
N PHE A 16 13.88 13.05 2.57
CA PHE A 16 13.41 12.42 3.80
C PHE A 16 12.30 11.40 3.52
N LEU A 17 11.32 11.73 2.68
CA LEU A 17 10.23 10.80 2.35
C LEU A 17 10.73 9.57 1.60
N TYR A 18 11.66 9.70 0.64
CA TYR A 18 12.25 8.53 -0.02
C TYR A 18 13.03 7.66 0.97
N LEU A 19 13.83 8.26 1.85
CA LEU A 19 14.60 7.54 2.86
C LEU A 19 13.70 6.85 3.90
N PHE A 20 12.61 7.49 4.30
CA PHE A 20 11.67 6.93 5.26
C PHE A 20 10.99 5.66 4.74
N PHE A 21 10.66 5.62 3.45
CA PHE A 21 9.96 4.47 2.84
C PHE A 21 10.89 3.39 2.27
N SER A 22 12.19 3.65 2.12
CA SER A 22 13.14 2.69 1.53
C SER A 22 13.27 1.35 2.28
N PRO A 23 13.09 1.25 3.61
CA PRO A 23 13.15 -0.05 4.30
C PRO A 23 11.96 -0.96 4.00
N ILE A 24 10.82 -0.38 3.58
CA ILE A 24 9.55 -1.09 3.36
C ILE A 24 9.29 -1.27 1.86
N CYS A 25 9.76 -0.33 1.04
CA CYS A 25 9.52 -0.31 -0.40
C CYS A 25 10.83 -0.14 -1.17
N HIS A 26 11.03 -0.99 -2.18
CA HIS A 26 12.21 -0.93 -3.05
C HIS A 26 12.21 0.26 -4.01
N GLN A 27 11.08 0.98 -4.14
CA GLN A 27 10.96 2.17 -4.99
C GLN A 27 11.44 1.96 -6.44
N LEU A 28 11.13 0.80 -7.02
CA LEU A 28 11.47 0.51 -8.42
C LEU A 28 10.62 1.39 -9.37
N PRO A 29 11.24 2.12 -10.33
CA PRO A 29 10.54 2.98 -11.28
C PRO A 29 9.42 2.27 -12.04
N GLU A 30 9.67 1.06 -12.54
CA GLU A 30 8.71 0.28 -13.33
C GLU A 30 7.49 -0.21 -12.54
N ARG A 31 7.57 -0.16 -11.20
CA ARG A 31 6.50 -0.59 -10.29
C ARG A 31 5.81 0.59 -9.58
N SER A 32 6.19 1.82 -9.90
CA SER A 32 5.75 3.03 -9.21
C SER A 32 4.92 3.92 -10.14
N PHE A 33 4.03 4.70 -9.54
CA PHE A 33 3.33 5.75 -10.29
C PHE A 33 4.19 7.03 -10.32
N PHE A 34 4.00 7.80 -11.39
CA PHE A 34 4.64 9.09 -11.59
C PHE A 34 3.58 10.18 -11.57
N LEU A 35 3.85 11.27 -10.86
CA LEU A 35 3.05 12.48 -10.89
C LEU A 35 3.97 13.64 -11.27
N PHE A 36 3.54 14.49 -12.20
CA PHE A 36 4.33 15.64 -12.66
C PHE A 36 5.76 15.28 -13.11
N GLY A 37 5.95 14.10 -13.71
CA GLY A 37 7.25 13.60 -14.14
C GLY A 37 8.16 13.03 -13.04
N HIS A 38 7.72 13.05 -11.77
CA HIS A 38 8.47 12.51 -10.65
C HIS A 38 7.82 11.25 -10.07
N GLN A 39 8.66 10.26 -9.76
CA GLN A 39 8.26 9.00 -9.15
C GLN A 39 7.72 9.22 -7.73
N LEU A 40 6.65 8.54 -7.34
CA LEU A 40 6.21 8.53 -5.94
C LEU A 40 7.19 7.78 -5.02
N PRO A 41 7.31 8.13 -3.73
CA PRO A 41 8.29 7.51 -2.82
C PRO A 41 7.97 6.06 -2.44
N VAL A 42 6.93 5.48 -3.04
CA VAL A 42 6.48 4.10 -2.83
C VAL A 42 5.87 3.55 -4.12
N CYS A 43 5.90 2.23 -4.26
CA CYS A 43 5.35 1.54 -5.42
C CYS A 43 3.81 1.55 -5.43
N ALA A 44 3.23 1.20 -6.58
CA ALA A 44 1.78 1.14 -6.77
C ALA A 44 1.05 0.26 -5.73
N ARG A 45 1.68 -0.84 -5.30
CA ARG A 45 1.13 -1.73 -4.27
C ARG A 45 1.05 -1.05 -2.90
N CYS A 46 2.14 -0.44 -2.44
CA CYS A 46 2.19 0.26 -1.17
C CYS A 46 1.20 1.44 -1.14
N ILE A 47 1.08 2.17 -2.25
CA ILE A 47 0.05 3.21 -2.43
C ILE A 47 -1.35 2.63 -2.21
N GLY A 48 -1.66 1.50 -2.86
CA GLY A 48 -2.91 0.78 -2.67
C GLY A 48 -3.14 0.42 -1.21
N ILE A 49 -2.18 -0.26 -0.56
CA ILE A 49 -2.29 -0.68 0.84
C ILE A 49 -2.56 0.52 1.76
N TYR A 50 -1.82 1.61 1.62
CA TYR A 50 -1.98 2.78 2.48
C TYR A 50 -3.32 3.49 2.27
N LEU A 51 -3.75 3.67 1.02
CA LEU A 51 -5.06 4.26 0.72
C LEU A 51 -6.22 3.35 1.15
N GLY A 52 -6.04 2.04 1.01
CA GLY A 52 -6.99 1.03 1.45
C GLY A 52 -7.15 1.06 2.97
N ALA A 53 -6.03 0.99 3.71
CA ALA A 53 -6.06 1.05 5.16
C ALA A 53 -6.63 2.38 5.68
N PHE A 54 -6.25 3.51 5.06
CA PHE A 54 -6.80 4.82 5.39
C PHE A 54 -8.32 4.85 5.18
N SER A 55 -8.81 4.46 4.01
CA SER A 55 -10.26 4.44 3.73
C SER A 55 -11.02 3.43 4.59
N GLY A 56 -10.46 2.24 4.84
CA GLY A 56 -11.06 1.23 5.72
C GLY A 56 -11.13 1.65 7.18
N SER A 57 -10.21 2.51 7.65
CA SER A 57 -10.19 2.98 9.04
C SER A 57 -11.45 3.75 9.44
N PHE A 58 -12.13 4.41 8.49
CA PHE A 58 -13.41 5.08 8.73
C PHE A 58 -14.56 4.12 9.02
N PHE A 59 -14.43 2.85 8.62
CA PHE A 59 -15.45 1.81 8.77
C PHE A 59 -15.03 0.71 9.76
N ALA A 60 -13.79 0.77 10.25
CA ALA A 60 -13.25 -0.21 11.17
C ALA A 60 -13.98 -0.16 12.52
N ARG A 61 -14.25 -1.34 13.08
CA ARG A 61 -15.03 -1.53 14.31
C ARG A 61 -14.39 -2.62 15.16
N LYS A 62 -14.75 -2.69 16.44
CA LYS A 62 -14.18 -3.66 17.40
C LYS A 62 -14.40 -5.12 16.96
N ASN A 63 -15.47 -5.39 16.22
CA ASN A 63 -15.76 -6.70 15.64
C ASN A 63 -15.10 -6.82 14.25
N SER A 64 -14.11 -7.70 14.12
CA SER A 64 -13.51 -8.01 12.83
C SER A 64 -14.47 -8.82 11.94
N PRO A 65 -14.38 -8.67 10.61
CA PRO A 65 -15.09 -9.55 9.69
C PRO A 65 -14.61 -11.01 9.84
N PRO A 66 -15.37 -12.00 9.36
CA PRO A 66 -14.98 -13.40 9.48
C PRO A 66 -13.63 -13.65 8.76
N PRO A 67 -12.71 -14.48 9.31
CA PRO A 67 -11.33 -14.62 8.82
C PRO A 67 -11.18 -14.94 7.32
N TRP A 68 -12.17 -15.58 6.71
CA TRP A 68 -12.14 -15.85 5.27
C TRP A 68 -12.12 -14.58 4.42
N VAL A 69 -12.66 -13.46 4.91
CA VAL A 69 -12.62 -12.15 4.22
C VAL A 69 -11.19 -11.62 4.16
N LEU A 70 -10.42 -11.78 5.24
CA LEU A 70 -9.00 -11.44 5.27
C LEU A 70 -8.22 -12.28 4.26
N VAL A 71 -8.45 -13.59 4.26
CA VAL A 71 -7.80 -14.51 3.32
C VAL A 71 -8.13 -14.12 1.89
N ALA A 72 -9.42 -13.91 1.56
CA ALA A 72 -9.87 -13.50 0.24
C ALA A 72 -9.27 -12.16 -0.22
N ALA A 73 -9.02 -11.23 0.70
CA ALA A 73 -8.43 -9.92 0.38
C ALA A 73 -6.90 -9.97 0.21
N VAL A 74 -6.20 -10.77 1.03
CA VAL A 74 -4.73 -10.82 1.04
C VAL A 74 -4.19 -11.78 -0.01
N VAL A 75 -4.88 -12.91 -0.27
CA VAL A 75 -4.41 -13.93 -1.21
C VAL A 75 -4.17 -13.39 -2.63
N PRO A 76 -5.07 -12.60 -3.25
CA PRO A 76 -4.81 -12.04 -4.58
C PRO A 76 -3.55 -11.16 -4.63
N MET A 77 -3.29 -10.38 -3.58
CA MET A 77 -2.09 -9.55 -3.46
C MET A 77 -0.83 -10.41 -3.28
N ALA A 78 -0.91 -11.47 -2.46
CA ALA A 78 0.19 -12.40 -2.24
C ALA A 78 0.51 -13.21 -3.49
N LEU A 79 -0.51 -13.68 -4.23
CA LEU A 79 -0.36 -14.36 -5.51
C LEU A 79 0.23 -13.43 -6.58
N ASP A 80 -0.26 -12.19 -6.69
CA ASP A 80 0.33 -11.19 -7.59
C ASP A 80 1.80 -10.92 -7.24
N GLY A 81 2.16 -10.86 -5.95
CA GLY A 81 3.55 -10.73 -5.51
C GLY A 81 4.42 -11.96 -5.81
N GLY A 82 3.92 -13.15 -5.50
CA GLY A 82 4.65 -14.41 -5.64
C GLY A 82 4.83 -14.82 -7.10
N THR A 83 3.79 -14.70 -7.92
CA THR A 83 3.89 -14.97 -9.37
C THR A 83 4.82 -14.00 -10.08
N GLN A 84 4.98 -12.78 -9.54
CA GLN A 84 5.93 -11.81 -10.05
C GLN A 84 7.40 -12.20 -9.83
N LEU A 85 7.70 -13.07 -8.88
CA LEU A 85 9.07 -13.53 -8.63
C LEU A 85 9.52 -14.64 -9.59
N VAL A 86 8.60 -15.27 -10.32
CA VAL A 86 8.89 -16.52 -11.03
C VAL A 86 8.34 -16.55 -12.47
N PHE A 87 7.16 -15.97 -12.74
CA PHE A 87 6.40 -16.31 -13.96
C PHE A 87 5.93 -15.12 -14.82
N ARG A 88 5.76 -13.91 -14.26
CA ARG A 88 5.05 -12.82 -14.95
C ARG A 88 5.45 -11.44 -14.45
N GLU A 89 5.50 -10.45 -15.33
CA GLU A 89 5.49 -9.04 -14.90
C GLU A 89 4.06 -8.56 -14.59
N SER A 90 3.86 -8.00 -13.39
CA SER A 90 2.57 -7.44 -12.97
C SER A 90 2.35 -6.03 -13.52
N THR A 91 1.10 -5.56 -13.55
CA THR A 91 0.75 -4.20 -13.99
C THR A 91 0.53 -3.30 -12.77
N ASN A 92 0.87 -2.01 -12.89
CA ASN A 92 0.69 -1.07 -11.77
C ASN A 92 -0.76 -0.94 -11.31
N VAL A 93 -1.73 -1.11 -12.22
CA VAL A 93 -3.16 -1.13 -11.87
C VAL A 93 -3.50 -2.34 -11.00
N LEU A 94 -3.04 -3.54 -11.36
CA LEU A 94 -3.30 -4.75 -10.58
C LEU A 94 -2.63 -4.68 -9.20
N ARG A 95 -1.38 -4.21 -9.15
CA ARG A 95 -0.63 -3.98 -7.90
C ARG A 95 -1.41 -3.04 -6.97
N PHE A 96 -1.94 -1.95 -7.53
CA PHE A 96 -2.72 -0.97 -6.80
C PHE A 96 -4.04 -1.54 -6.28
N VAL A 97 -4.84 -2.19 -7.14
CA VAL A 97 -6.16 -2.71 -6.78
C VAL A 97 -6.06 -3.80 -5.72
N THR A 98 -5.16 -4.77 -5.90
CA THR A 98 -4.95 -5.85 -4.92
C THR A 98 -4.43 -5.30 -3.59
N GLY A 99 -3.52 -4.31 -3.63
CA GLY A 99 -3.06 -3.60 -2.45
C GLY A 99 -4.18 -2.83 -1.73
N LEU A 100 -5.04 -2.14 -2.48
CA LEU A 100 -6.18 -1.38 -1.96
C LEU A 100 -7.15 -2.28 -1.20
N ILE A 101 -7.55 -3.40 -1.80
CA ILE A 101 -8.45 -4.38 -1.20
C ILE A 101 -7.83 -4.97 0.08
N ALA A 102 -6.57 -5.41 0.00
CA ALA A 102 -5.86 -5.96 1.14
C ALA A 102 -5.75 -4.94 2.29
N GLY A 103 -5.32 -3.72 2.01
CA GLY A 103 -5.21 -2.64 3.00
C GLY A 103 -6.55 -2.31 3.66
N PHE A 104 -7.62 -2.20 2.85
CA PHE A 104 -8.97 -1.92 3.33
C PHE A 104 -9.49 -2.98 4.30
N VAL A 105 -9.20 -4.26 4.07
CA VAL A 105 -9.66 -5.34 4.96
C VAL A 105 -8.75 -5.51 6.18
N VAL A 106 -7.43 -5.43 6.01
CA VAL A 106 -6.44 -5.62 7.09
C VAL A 106 -6.67 -4.64 8.25
N VAL A 107 -7.06 -3.39 7.97
CA VAL A 107 -7.26 -2.39 9.03
C VAL A 107 -8.39 -2.76 10.00
N PHE A 108 -9.40 -3.54 9.59
CA PHE A 108 -10.45 -4.01 10.50
C PHE A 108 -9.88 -4.94 11.58
N TYR A 109 -8.93 -5.81 11.22
CA TYR A 109 -8.28 -6.72 12.15
C TYR A 109 -7.27 -5.99 13.03
N LEU A 110 -6.52 -5.04 12.47
CA LEU A 110 -5.61 -4.19 13.25
C LEU A 110 -6.39 -3.38 14.29
N TYR A 111 -7.50 -2.74 13.88
CA TYR A 111 -8.34 -1.98 14.78
C TYR A 111 -8.94 -2.87 15.88
N ALA A 112 -9.52 -4.01 15.52
CA ALA A 112 -10.08 -4.96 16.48
C ALA A 112 -9.02 -5.43 17.50
N ALA A 113 -7.81 -5.75 17.05
CA ALA A 113 -6.70 -6.20 17.90
C ALA A 113 -6.18 -5.10 18.84
N ILE A 114 -6.21 -3.83 18.41
CA ILE A 114 -5.85 -2.68 19.27
C ILE A 114 -6.99 -2.40 20.27
N ALA A 115 -8.24 -2.47 19.83
CA ALA A 115 -9.42 -2.20 20.64
C ALA A 115 -9.75 -3.32 21.64
N SER A 116 -9.24 -4.54 21.45
CA SER A 116 -9.37 -5.66 22.38
C SER A 116 -8.32 -5.66 23.50
N ARG A 117 -7.29 -4.81 23.41
CA ARG A 117 -6.26 -4.65 24.45
C ARG A 117 -6.64 -3.65 25.55
N LYS A 118 -7.85 -3.09 25.50
CA LYS A 118 -8.47 -2.25 26.52
C LYS A 118 -9.65 -2.99 27.13
#